data_AF-A0A238VMI8-F1
#
_entry.id   AF-A0A238VMI8-F1
#
_cell.length_a   1.000
_cell.length_b   1.000
_cell.length_c   1.000
_cell.angle_alpha   90.00
_cell.angle_beta   90.00
_cell.angle_gamma   90.00
#
_symmetry.space_group_name_H-M   'P 1'
#
loop_
_entity.id
_entity.type
_entity.pdbx_description
1 polymer ?
#
loop_
_entity_poly.entity_id
_entity_poly.type
_entity_poly.pdbx_seq_one_letter_code
_entity_poly.pdbx_strand_id
1 'polypeptide(L)'
;MIAERLQVSLPLALLALLLAITMALPAGLHAAARRGRTGDVLARGAVPFGIALPNFWLAVLLVLVFAVRLRWLPAGGFPGWADPLAALRSLILPGLALALPQAAILAPVLRSALISRRRARITSAPPAPRG
;
A
#
# COMPACT_ATOMS: atom_id res chain seq x y z
N MET A 1 -12.85 28.36 -2.08
CA MET A 1 -11.49 28.29 -1.49
C MET A 1 -11.24 27.09 -0.56
N ILE A 2 -11.99 26.86 0.53
CA ILE A 2 -11.82 25.63 1.36
C ILE A 2 -12.70 24.47 0.86
N ALA A 3 -13.96 24.74 0.50
CA ALA A 3 -14.89 23.73 0.00
C ALA A 3 -14.40 23.03 -1.27
N GLU A 4 -13.82 23.76 -2.23
CA GLU A 4 -13.25 23.19 -3.46
C GLU A 4 -12.05 22.27 -3.17
N ARG A 5 -11.24 22.60 -2.16
CA ARG A 5 -10.13 21.75 -1.74
C ARG A 5 -10.65 20.48 -1.08
N LEU A 6 -11.69 20.57 -0.26
CA LEU A 6 -12.36 19.40 0.34
C LEU A 6 -12.95 18.46 -0.71
N GLN A 7 -13.52 19.00 -1.79
CA GLN A 7 -14.10 18.21 -2.89
C GLN A 7 -13.08 17.32 -3.63
N VAL A 8 -11.78 17.63 -3.52
CA VAL A 8 -10.70 16.83 -4.12
C VAL A 8 -9.99 15.99 -3.05
N SER A 9 -9.61 16.62 -1.93
CA SER A 9 -8.78 15.99 -0.88
C SER A 9 -9.48 14.82 -0.18
N LEU A 10 -10.78 14.94 0.10
CA LEU A 10 -11.53 13.92 0.83
C LEU A 10 -11.69 12.63 0.01
N PRO A 11 -12.16 12.67 -1.24
CA PRO A 11 -12.19 11.48 -2.10
C PRO A 11 -10.78 10.95 -2.41
N LEU A 12 -9.78 11.82 -2.58
CA LEU A 12 -8.39 11.40 -2.76
C LEU A 12 -7.88 10.60 -1.56
N ALA A 13 -8.10 11.10 -0.34
CA ALA A 13 -7.67 10.44 0.88
C ALA A 13 -8.36 9.08 1.07
N LEU A 14 -9.67 8.99 0.81
CA LEU A 14 -10.41 7.74 0.86
C LEU A 14 -9.89 6.73 -0.16
N LEU A 15 -9.64 7.16 -1.41
CA LEU A 15 -9.12 6.31 -2.46
C LEU A 15 -7.70 5.81 -2.13
N ALA A 16 -6.84 6.69 -1.63
CA ALA A 16 -5.49 6.33 -1.20
C ALA A 16 -5.52 5.31 -0.05
N LEU A 17 -6.39 5.52 0.95
CA LEU A 17 -6.55 4.60 2.07
C LEU A 17 -7.04 3.22 1.60
N LEU A 18 -8.04 3.19 0.72
CA LEU A 18 -8.57 1.95 0.18
C LEU A 18 -7.48 1.17 -0.57
N LEU A 19 -6.76 1.84 -1.48
CA LEU A 19 -5.65 1.24 -2.22
C LEU A 19 -4.55 0.74 -1.26
N ALA A 20 -4.21 1.51 -0.23
CA ALA A 20 -3.20 1.12 0.73
C ALA A 20 -3.58 -0.16 1.46
N ILE A 21 -4.83 -0.29 1.90
CA ILE A 21 -5.36 -1.49 2.56
C ILE A 21 -5.36 -2.67 1.58
N THR A 22 -5.89 -2.48 0.37
CA THR A 22 -5.95 -3.53 -0.66
C THR A 22 -4.56 -4.04 -1.04
N MET A 23 -3.53 -3.20 -0.98
CA MET A 23 -2.12 -3.60 -1.22
C MET A 23 -1.46 -4.21 0.02
N ALA A 24 -1.72 -3.66 1.21
CA ALA A 24 -1.10 -4.10 2.45
C ALA A 24 -1.58 -5.48 2.90
N LEU A 25 -2.86 -5.80 2.69
CA LEU A 25 -3.45 -7.10 3.04
C LEU A 25 -2.74 -8.29 2.36
N PRO A 26 -2.68 -8.38 1.02
CA PRO A 26 -2.00 -9.48 0.34
C PRO A 26 -0.51 -9.48 0.64
N ALA A 27 0.15 -8.31 0.70
CA ALA A 27 1.57 -8.23 1.04
C ALA A 27 1.87 -8.76 2.46
N GLY A 28 1.08 -8.35 3.46
CA GLY A 28 1.23 -8.77 4.85
C GLY A 28 0.88 -10.25 5.07
N LEU A 29 -0.17 -10.75 4.41
CA LEU A 29 -0.53 -12.18 4.43
C LEU A 29 0.58 -13.04 3.81
N HIS A 30 1.12 -12.62 2.66
CA HIS A 30 2.21 -13.34 1.99
C HIS A 30 3.49 -13.34 2.82
N ALA A 31 3.82 -12.21 3.43
CA ALA A 31 4.99 -12.09 4.31
C ALA A 31 4.84 -12.92 5.60
N ALA A 32 3.62 -13.07 6.12
CA ALA A 32 3.33 -13.96 7.25
C ALA A 32 3.38 -15.45 6.86
N ALA A 33 2.95 -15.79 5.64
CA ALA A 33 2.95 -17.16 5.13
C ALA A 33 4.35 -17.66 4.75
N ARG A 34 5.22 -16.80 4.20
CA ARG A 34 6.59 -17.16 3.79
C ARG A 34 7.64 -17.05 4.91
N ARG A 35 7.25 -17.29 6.16
CA ARG A 35 8.20 -17.29 7.28
C ARG A 35 9.21 -18.43 7.10
N GLY A 36 10.40 -18.11 6.58
CA GLY A 36 11.57 -19.01 6.56
C GLY A 36 12.07 -19.56 5.21
N ARG A 37 11.74 -18.97 4.05
CA ARG A 37 12.29 -19.43 2.74
C ARG A 37 13.21 -18.40 2.08
N THR A 38 14.32 -18.89 1.55
CA THR A 38 15.54 -18.29 0.96
C THR A 38 15.40 -17.18 -0.12
N GLY A 39 14.25 -16.52 -0.25
CA GLY A 39 14.12 -15.25 -0.99
C GLY A 39 14.66 -14.03 -0.21
N ASP A 40 15.14 -14.26 1.01
CA ASP A 40 15.55 -13.26 1.99
C ASP A 40 16.89 -12.57 1.63
N VAL A 41 17.75 -13.19 0.82
CA VAL A 41 19.09 -12.65 0.48
C VAL A 41 19.06 -11.73 -0.74
N LEU A 42 18.29 -12.08 -1.78
CA LEU A 42 18.05 -11.20 -2.94
C LEU A 42 17.22 -9.96 -2.55
N ALA A 43 16.26 -10.13 -1.61
CA ALA A 43 15.55 -9.00 -1.03
C ALA A 43 16.50 -8.09 -0.23
N ARG A 44 17.38 -8.63 0.64
CA ARG A 44 18.33 -7.83 1.43
C ARG A 44 19.36 -7.04 0.60
N GLY A 45 19.67 -7.46 -0.64
CA GLY A 45 20.54 -6.70 -1.56
C GLY A 45 19.83 -5.56 -2.30
N ALA A 46 18.53 -5.69 -2.57
CA ALA A 46 17.71 -4.64 -3.20
C ALA A 46 17.07 -3.67 -2.18
N VAL A 47 16.96 -4.10 -0.92
CA VAL A 47 16.38 -3.34 0.21
C VAL A 47 17.08 -2.01 0.49
N PRO A 48 18.42 -1.84 0.39
CA PRO A 48 19.06 -0.55 0.57
C PRO A 48 18.66 0.47 -0.50
N PHE A 49 18.41 0.04 -1.74
CA PHE A 49 17.96 0.94 -2.81
C PHE A 49 16.51 1.39 -2.59
N GLY A 50 15.64 0.52 -2.08
CA GLY A 50 14.25 0.86 -1.77
C GLY A 50 14.06 1.69 -0.49
N ILE A 51 14.92 1.51 0.52
CA ILE A 51 14.90 2.28 1.77
C ILE A 51 15.61 3.64 1.60
N ALA A 52 16.63 3.71 0.73
CA ALA A 52 17.29 4.97 0.40
C ALA A 52 16.47 5.85 -0.53
N LEU A 53 15.50 5.31 -1.29
CA LEU A 53 14.61 6.12 -2.10
C LEU A 53 13.62 6.87 -1.19
N PRO A 54 13.73 8.22 -1.10
CA PRO A 54 12.78 9.00 -0.33
C PRO A 54 11.37 8.79 -0.88
N ASN A 55 10.37 8.86 -0.02
CA ASN A 55 8.97 8.68 -0.40
C ASN A 55 8.57 9.47 -1.67
N PHE A 56 9.08 10.71 -1.76
CA PHE A 56 8.92 11.60 -2.89
C PHE A 56 9.42 11.00 -4.22
N TRP A 57 10.56 10.31 -4.24
CA TRP A 57 11.10 9.69 -5.46
C TRP A 57 10.21 8.59 -6.01
N LEU A 58 9.58 7.82 -5.12
CA LEU A 58 8.66 6.76 -5.52
C LEU A 58 7.41 7.35 -6.22
N ALA A 59 6.90 8.48 -5.72
CA ALA A 59 5.84 9.24 -6.38
C ALA A 59 6.29 9.75 -7.77
N VAL A 60 7.51 10.30 -7.88
CA VAL A 60 8.07 10.78 -9.16
C VAL A 60 8.20 9.63 -10.17
N LEU A 61 8.68 8.46 -9.75
CA LEU A 61 8.79 7.28 -10.62
C LEU A 61 7.42 6.79 -11.10
N LEU A 62 6.40 6.81 -10.24
CA LEU A 62 5.03 6.48 -10.64
C LEU A 62 4.51 7.42 -11.71
N VAL A 63 4.70 8.73 -11.53
CA VAL A 63 4.32 9.72 -12.54
C VAL A 63 5.06 9.48 -13.85
N LEU A 64 6.38 9.26 -13.78
CA LEU A 64 7.20 9.01 -14.97
C LEU A 64 6.73 7.77 -15.74
N VAL A 65 6.44 6.67 -15.04
CA VAL A 65 6.01 5.42 -15.69
C VAL A 65 4.58 5.56 -16.22
N PHE A 66 3.61 5.90 -15.36
CA PHE A 66 2.19 5.81 -15.72
C PHE A 66 1.66 7.02 -16.49
N ALA A 67 2.17 8.21 -16.22
CA ALA A 67 1.72 9.43 -16.89
C ALA A 67 2.58 9.80 -18.09
N VAL A 68 3.91 9.67 -18.00
CA VAL A 68 4.81 10.10 -19.08
C VAL A 68 5.10 8.97 -20.07
N ARG A 69 5.53 7.79 -19.59
CA ARG A 69 5.93 6.68 -20.46
C ARG A 69 4.73 5.92 -21.03
N LEU A 70 3.80 5.49 -20.18
CA LEU A 70 2.62 4.72 -20.60
C LEU A 70 1.47 5.62 -21.06
N ARG A 71 1.42 6.90 -20.62
CA ARG A 71 0.33 7.85 -20.91
C ARG A 71 -1.07 7.29 -20.58
N TRP A 72 -1.15 6.37 -19.63
CA TRP A 72 -2.41 5.74 -19.21
C TRP A 72 -3.22 6.62 -18.27
N LEU A 73 -2.52 7.44 -17.48
CA LEU A 73 -3.11 8.33 -16.49
C LEU A 73 -2.64 9.77 -16.69
N PRO A 74 -3.49 10.77 -16.41
CA PRO A 74 -3.09 12.17 -16.46
C PRO A 74 -2.05 12.46 -15.37
N ALA A 75 -1.05 13.29 -15.69
CA ALA A 75 0.01 13.67 -14.74
C ALA A 75 -0.48 14.59 -13.61
N GLY A 76 -1.65 15.22 -13.77
CA GLY A 76 -2.27 16.08 -12.77
C GLY A 76 -3.44 16.91 -13.33
N GLY A 77 -4.08 17.68 -12.44
CA GLY A 77 -5.25 18.51 -12.76
C GLY A 77 -6.56 17.81 -12.41
N PHE A 78 -7.51 18.56 -11.83
CA PHE A 78 -8.83 18.06 -11.48
C PHE A 78 -9.87 18.72 -12.39
N PRO A 79 -10.51 17.97 -13.32
CA PRO A 79 -11.45 18.54 -14.30
C PRO A 79 -12.81 18.95 -13.69
N GLY A 80 -13.00 18.78 -12.38
CA GLY A 80 -14.30 18.93 -11.73
C GLY A 80 -15.12 17.64 -11.76
N TRP A 81 -16.23 17.62 -11.01
CA TRP A 81 -17.15 16.48 -10.94
C TRP A 81 -18.14 16.41 -12.12
N ALA A 82 -18.02 17.31 -13.11
CA ALA A 82 -18.86 17.31 -14.31
C ALA A 82 -18.70 16.03 -15.14
N ASP A 83 -17.48 15.47 -15.16
CA ASP A 83 -17.21 14.13 -15.67
C ASP A 83 -16.59 13.27 -14.54
N PRO A 84 -17.40 12.45 -13.85
CA PRO A 84 -16.94 11.63 -12.74
C PRO A 84 -15.85 10.63 -13.12
N LEU A 85 -15.85 10.14 -14.38
CA LEU A 85 -14.89 9.14 -14.82
C LEU A 85 -13.51 9.79 -15.05
N ALA A 86 -13.49 10.97 -15.67
CA ALA A 86 -12.28 11.78 -15.82
C ALA A 86 -11.75 12.27 -14.47
N ALA A 87 -12.65 12.70 -13.58
CA ALA A 87 -12.31 13.07 -12.20
C ALA A 87 -11.62 11.92 -11.48
N LEU A 88 -12.19 10.71 -11.50
CA LEU A 88 -11.59 9.55 -10.84
C LEU A 88 -10.22 9.19 -11.44
N ARG A 89 -10.09 9.22 -12.76
CA ARG A 89 -8.80 9.00 -13.46
C ARG A 89 -7.71 9.96 -13.01
N SER A 90 -8.06 11.23 -12.76
CA SER A 90 -7.13 12.23 -12.26
C SER A 90 -6.66 11.99 -10.82
N LEU A 91 -7.45 11.25 -10.03
CA LEU A 91 -7.16 10.95 -8.63
C LEU A 91 -6.38 9.64 -8.45
N ILE A 92 -6.42 8.71 -9.40
CA ILE A 92 -5.78 7.39 -9.26
C ILE A 92 -4.26 7.53 -9.12
N LEU A 93 -3.62 8.33 -9.97
CA LEU A 93 -2.16 8.49 -9.94
C LEU A 93 -1.65 9.10 -8.61
N PRO A 94 -2.19 10.25 -8.14
CA PRO A 94 -1.82 10.78 -6.83
C PRO A 94 -2.28 9.86 -5.68
N GLY A 95 -3.41 9.18 -5.82
CA GLY A 95 -3.89 8.18 -4.85
C GLY A 95 -2.91 7.01 -4.69
N LEU A 96 -2.37 6.48 -5.79
CA LEU A 96 -1.35 5.43 -5.78
C LEU A 96 -0.03 5.91 -5.16
N ALA A 97 0.39 7.13 -5.50
CA ALA A 97 1.59 7.73 -4.91
C ALA A 97 1.48 7.89 -3.38
N LEU A 98 0.28 8.16 -2.86
CA LEU A 98 0.01 8.21 -1.43
C LEU A 98 -0.19 6.82 -0.81
N ALA A 99 -0.78 5.88 -1.55
CA ALA A 99 -1.15 4.56 -1.03
C ALA A 99 0.04 3.61 -0.88
N LEU A 100 0.96 3.58 -1.86
CA LEU A 100 2.10 2.65 -1.86
C LEU A 100 2.99 2.75 -0.61
N PRO A 101 3.40 3.95 -0.17
CA PRO A 101 4.23 4.11 1.03
C PRO A 101 3.46 3.74 2.30
N GLN A 102 2.18 4.10 2.37
CA GLN A 102 1.33 3.71 3.49
C GLN A 102 1.15 2.19 3.56
N ALA A 103 1.01 1.51 2.41
CA ALA A 103 0.95 0.05 2.36
C ALA A 103 2.25 -0.60 2.85
N ALA A 104 3.41 -0.02 2.52
CA ALA A 104 4.72 -0.51 2.98
C ALA A 104 4.88 -0.37 4.50
N ILE A 105 4.25 0.64 5.12
CA ILE A 105 4.22 0.82 6.58
C ILE A 105 3.20 -0.13 7.23
N LEU A 106 2.01 -0.31 6.62
CA LEU A 106 0.91 -1.13 7.15
C LEU A 106 1.20 -2.63 7.07
N ALA A 107 1.85 -3.12 6.01
CA ALA A 107 2.04 -4.56 5.78
C ALA A 107 2.88 -5.26 6.88
N PRO A 108 4.00 -4.70 7.39
CA PRO A 108 4.73 -5.26 8.53
C PRO A 108 3.93 -5.27 9.83
N VAL A 109 3.10 -4.24 10.07
CA VAL A 109 2.20 -4.17 11.24
C VAL A 109 1.14 -5.28 11.16
N LEU A 110 0.56 -5.49 9.98
CA LEU A 110 -0.39 -6.58 9.76
C LEU A 110 0.28 -7.96 9.96
N ARG A 111 1.51 -8.13 9.47
CA ARG A 111 2.30 -9.35 9.68
C ARG A 111 2.50 -9.66 11.17
N SER A 112 2.86 -8.67 11.99
CA SER A 112 3.10 -8.88 13.42
C SER A 112 1.81 -9.27 14.16
N ALA A 113 0.69 -8.61 13.84
CA ALA A 113 -0.63 -8.93 14.38
C ALA A 113 -1.09 -10.36 14.04
N LEU A 114 -0.90 -10.80 12.78
CA LEU A 114 -1.26 -12.14 12.33
C LEU A 114 -0.39 -13.23 12.99
N ILE A 115 0.90 -12.97 13.19
CA ILE A 115 1.82 -13.88 13.89
C ILE A 115 1.41 -14.01 15.36
N SER A 116 1.07 -12.90 16.03
CA SER A 116 0.62 -12.89 17.42
C SER A 116 -0.63 -13.78 17.63
N ARG A 117 -1.64 -13.63 16.76
CA ARG A 117 -2.85 -14.49 16.80
C ARG A 117 -2.55 -15.98 16.63
N ARG A 118 -1.63 -16.36 15.74
CA ARG A 118 -1.24 -17.78 15.58
C ARG A 118 -0.56 -18.32 16.83
N ARG A 119 0.23 -17.50 17.54
CA ARG A 119 0.93 -17.91 18.75
C ARG A 119 -0.04 -18.13 19.92
N ALA A 120 -1.05 -17.26 20.07
CA ALA A 120 -2.08 -17.38 21.11
C ALA A 120 -2.90 -18.68 21.02
N ARG A 121 -3.16 -19.19 19.81
CA ARG A 121 -3.90 -20.44 19.58
C ARG A 121 -3.15 -21.70 20.01
N ILE A 122 -1.82 -21.65 20.07
CA ILE A 122 -0.98 -22.79 20.47
C ILE A 122 -0.94 -22.90 21.99
N THR A 123 -0.97 -21.78 22.71
CA THR A 123 -0.96 -21.76 24.19
C THR A 123 -2.32 -22.14 24.81
N SER A 124 -3.43 -22.04 24.06
CA SER A 124 -4.78 -22.36 24.57
C SER A 124 -5.23 -23.82 24.34
N ALA A 125 -4.36 -24.71 23.85
CA ALA A 125 -4.70 -26.13 23.72
C ALA A 125 -4.63 -26.82 25.10
N PRO A 126 -5.71 -27.46 25.59
CA PRO A 126 -5.68 -28.16 26.88
C PRO A 126 -4.67 -29.31 26.86
N PRO A 127 -3.93 -29.55 27.96
CA PRO A 127 -2.97 -30.65 28.04
C PRO A 127 -3.68 -31.98 27.81
N ALA A 128 -3.10 -32.82 26.94
CA ALA A 128 -3.64 -34.14 26.63
C ALA A 128 -3.81 -34.97 27.92
N PRO A 129 -4.93 -35.70 28.09
CA PRO A 129 -5.12 -36.57 29.24
C PRO A 129 -4.02 -37.63 29.26
N ARG A 130 -3.23 -37.64 30.33
CA ARG A 130 -2.28 -38.71 30.62
C ARG A 130 -3.10 -39.95 30.96
N GLY A 131 -3.10 -40.93 30.06
CA GLY A 131 -3.54 -42.29 30.35
C GLY A 131 -2.57 -42.99 31.29
#